data_AF-A0A6I3XI72-F1
#
_entry.id   AF-A0A6I3XI72-F1
#
_cell.length_a   1.000
_cell.length_b   1.000
_cell.length_c   1.000
_cell.angle_alpha   90.00
_cell.angle_beta   90.00
_cell.angle_gamma   90.00
#
_symmetry.space_group_name_H-M   'P 1'
#
loop_
_entity.id
_entity.type
_entity.pdbx_description
1 polymer ?
#
loop_
_entity_poly.entity_id
_entity_poly.type
_entity_poly.pdbx_seq_one_letter_code
_entity_poly.pdbx_strand_id
1 'polypeptide(L)'
;MTHSVSLQPASRPAIYPASPDNYGPVETLEGPQVDGAVILQFPTAADARAAYDSPLYQEALQHRLKGAEYRVFIVEGVQTACRATAIAHRA
;
A
#
# COMPACT_ATOMS: atom_id res chain seq x y z
N MET A 1 -20.88 19.18 26.09
CA MET A 1 -21.53 18.77 24.82
C MET A 1 -20.43 18.34 23.87
N THR A 2 -19.99 17.09 23.99
CA THR A 2 -18.85 16.55 23.23
C THR A 2 -19.41 15.86 22.00
N HIS A 3 -19.35 16.53 20.85
CA HIS A 3 -19.73 15.92 19.57
C HIS A 3 -18.58 15.02 19.11
N SER A 4 -18.67 13.73 19.44
CA SER A 4 -17.83 12.70 18.83
C SER A 4 -18.38 12.43 17.43
N VAL A 5 -17.71 12.96 16.41
CA VAL A 5 -18.02 12.66 15.02
C VAL A 5 -17.34 11.33 14.68
N SER A 6 -18.11 10.25 14.81
CA SER A 6 -17.77 8.93 14.28
C SER A 6 -17.99 8.96 12.77
N LEU A 7 -16.90 9.07 12.00
CA LEU A 7 -16.91 8.90 10.55
C LEU A 7 -16.18 7.61 10.18
N GLN A 8 -16.93 6.52 10.03
CA GLN A 8 -16.62 5.38 9.14
C GLN A 8 -17.95 4.83 8.62
N PRO A 9 -18.05 4.30 7.37
CA PRO A 9 -16.98 3.59 6.67
C PRO A 9 -16.82 3.96 5.17
N ALA A 10 -15.58 4.17 4.74
CA ALA A 10 -15.19 3.94 3.35
C ALA A 10 -13.91 3.11 3.40
N SER A 11 -14.04 1.81 3.10
CA SER A 11 -12.96 0.92 2.65
C SER A 11 -11.57 1.24 3.23
N ARG A 12 -11.33 0.89 4.51
CA ARG A 12 -9.96 0.86 5.04
C ARG A 12 -9.15 -0.12 4.18
N PRO A 13 -8.09 0.31 3.45
CA PRO A 13 -7.18 -0.65 2.86
C PRO A 13 -6.63 -1.53 4.00
N ALA A 14 -6.51 -2.83 3.75
CA ALA A 14 -5.95 -3.76 4.71
C ALA A 14 -4.51 -3.34 5.01
N ILE A 15 -4.29 -2.64 6.13
CA ILE A 15 -2.95 -2.36 6.64
C ILE A 15 -2.49 -3.63 7.39
N TYR A 16 -1.69 -4.44 6.73
CA TYR A 16 -0.94 -5.54 7.34
C TYR A 16 0.22 -4.97 8.19
N PRO A 17 0.50 -5.50 9.39
CA PRO A 17 -0.17 -5.15 10.64
C PRO A 17 0.51 -4.04 11.45
N ALA A 18 -0.30 -3.40 12.30
CA ALA A 18 0.08 -2.40 13.29
C ALA A 18 0.74 -3.05 14.52
N SER A 19 2.07 -2.97 14.60
CA SER A 19 2.89 -3.21 15.79
C SER A 19 3.74 -1.96 16.08
N PRO A 20 4.27 -1.76 17.30
CA PRO A 20 5.01 -0.54 17.66
C PRO A 20 6.30 -0.34 16.86
N ASP A 21 6.78 -1.40 16.21
CA ASP A 21 7.67 -1.33 15.05
C ASP A 21 6.75 -1.37 13.82
N ASN A 22 6.53 -0.22 13.16
CA ASN A 22 5.47 -0.02 12.16
C ASN A 22 5.49 -0.97 10.93
N TYR A 23 6.45 -1.89 10.83
CA TYR A 23 6.66 -2.78 9.69
C TYR A 23 6.83 -4.23 10.16
N GLY A 24 6.40 -5.19 9.31
CA GLY A 24 6.82 -6.59 9.45
C GLY A 24 8.31 -6.78 9.12
N PRO A 25 8.87 -7.99 9.30
CA PRO A 25 10.25 -8.27 8.93
C PRO A 25 10.49 -7.97 7.44
N VAL A 26 11.52 -7.17 7.15
CA VAL A 26 11.93 -6.83 5.78
C VAL A 26 13.33 -7.39 5.53
N GLU A 27 13.49 -8.13 4.45
CA GLU A 27 14.76 -8.64 3.97
C GLU A 27 15.17 -7.87 2.71
N THR A 28 16.31 -7.18 2.77
CA THR A 28 16.88 -6.53 1.58
C THR A 28 17.79 -7.52 0.87
N LEU A 29 17.39 -7.96 -0.32
CA LEU A 29 18.14 -8.93 -1.12
C LEU A 29 19.30 -8.28 -1.89
N GLU A 30 19.08 -7.07 -2.42
CA GLU A 30 20.06 -6.35 -3.26
C GLU A 30 19.99 -4.84 -3.01
N GLY A 31 21.14 -4.16 -3.03
CA GLY A 31 21.24 -2.71 -2.84
C GLY A 31 21.32 -2.24 -1.38
N PRO A 32 21.16 -0.93 -1.13
CA PRO A 32 21.12 -0.37 0.22
C PRO A 32 19.96 -0.94 1.05
N GLN A 33 20.19 -1.18 2.33
CA GLN A 33 19.18 -1.71 3.26
C GLN A 33 17.97 -0.77 3.37
N VAL A 34 16.77 -1.35 3.39
CA VAL A 34 15.53 -0.63 3.68
C VAL A 34 15.05 -0.90 5.11
N ASP A 35 14.62 0.15 5.81
CA ASP A 35 14.10 0.03 7.18
C ASP A 35 12.67 -0.49 7.24
N GLY A 36 11.93 -0.44 6.11
CA GLY A 36 10.51 -0.80 6.07
C GLY A 36 9.88 -0.65 4.70
N ALA A 37 8.74 -1.32 4.49
CA ALA A 37 7.93 -1.22 3.29
C ALA A 37 6.43 -1.17 3.62
N VAL A 38 5.68 -0.38 2.85
CA VAL A 38 4.21 -0.32 2.92
C VAL A 38 3.66 -0.61 1.54
N ILE A 39 2.76 -1.60 1.45
CA ILE A 39 2.05 -1.94 0.22
C ILE A 39 0.57 -1.68 0.46
N LEU A 40 -0.02 -0.81 -0.38
CA LEU A 40 -1.44 -0.47 -0.33
C LEU A 40 -2.11 -0.94 -1.62
N GLN A 41 -3.18 -1.71 -1.50
CA GLN A 41 -4.01 -2.11 -2.63
C GLN A 41 -5.22 -1.20 -2.75
N PHE A 42 -5.47 -0.72 -3.96
CA PHE A 42 -6.65 0.05 -4.33
C PHE A 42 -7.41 -0.67 -5.45
N PRO A 43 -8.72 -0.40 -5.62
CA PRO A 43 -9.50 -1.00 -6.70
C PRO A 43 -8.98 -0.59 -8.09
N THR A 44 -8.57 0.67 -8.25
CA THR A 44 -7.99 1.20 -9.49
C THR A 44 -6.77 2.08 -9.22
N ALA A 45 -5.94 2.30 -10.24
CA ALA A 45 -4.84 3.26 -10.17
C ALA A 45 -5.34 4.71 -9.96
N ALA A 46 -6.52 5.04 -10.46
CA ALA A 46 -7.16 6.35 -10.25
C ALA A 46 -7.53 6.56 -8.78
N ASP A 47 -8.05 5.52 -8.10
CA ASP A 47 -8.35 5.58 -6.66
C ASP A 47 -7.07 5.77 -5.83
N ALA A 48 -5.99 5.07 -6.20
CA ALA A 48 -4.68 5.25 -5.55
C ALA A 48 -4.16 6.69 -5.72
N ARG A 49 -4.33 7.26 -6.92
CA ARG A 49 -3.94 8.64 -7.20
C ARG A 49 -4.79 9.64 -6.43
N ALA A 50 -6.10 9.45 -6.40
CA ALA A 50 -7.02 10.31 -5.65
C ALA A 50 -6.72 10.28 -4.14
N ALA A 51 -6.34 9.12 -3.59
CA ALA A 51 -5.91 9.01 -2.20
C ALA A 51 -4.62 9.81 -1.92
N TYR A 52 -3.63 9.74 -2.83
CA TYR A 52 -2.39 10.51 -2.73
C TYR A 52 -2.65 12.02 -2.85
N ASP A 53 -3.50 12.45 -3.78
CA ASP A 53 -3.82 13.86 -4.02
C ASP A 53 -4.80 14.46 -2.98
N SER A 54 -5.28 13.65 -2.02
CA SER A 54 -6.24 14.11 -1.02
C SER A 54 -5.65 15.23 -0.13
N PRO A 55 -6.45 16.24 0.26
CA PRO A 55 -5.96 17.37 1.05
C PRO A 55 -5.28 16.93 2.35
N LEU A 56 -5.88 16.00 3.08
CA LEU A 56 -5.33 15.47 4.32
C LEU A 56 -3.98 14.76 4.12
N TYR A 57 -3.83 14.00 3.02
CA TYR A 57 -2.57 13.34 2.72
C TYR A 57 -1.48 14.34 2.32
N GLN A 58 -1.84 15.37 1.55
CA GLN A 58 -0.92 16.43 1.13
C GLN A 58 -0.46 17.32 2.29
N GLU A 59 -1.33 17.59 3.26
CA GLU A 59 -0.96 18.25 4.51
C GLU A 59 0.04 17.39 5.32
N ALA A 60 -0.21 16.08 5.42
CA ALA A 60 0.68 15.15 6.12
C ALA A 60 2.01 14.90 5.38
N LEU A 61 2.04 15.04 4.05
CA LEU A 61 3.22 14.79 3.21
C LEU A 61 4.43 15.63 3.66
N GLN A 62 4.20 16.87 4.11
CA GLN A 62 5.27 17.78 4.56
C GLN A 62 6.04 17.22 5.77
N HIS A 63 5.35 16.50 6.65
CA HIS A 63 5.98 15.80 7.78
C HIS A 63 6.69 14.54 7.31
N ARG A 64 6.05 13.80 6.39
CA ARG A 64 6.58 12.53 5.87
C ARG A 64 7.91 12.72 5.13
N LEU A 65 8.02 13.76 4.30
CA LEU A 65 9.25 14.07 3.54
C LEU A 65 10.46 14.36 4.44
N LYS A 66 10.23 14.80 5.68
CA LYS A 66 11.30 15.06 6.67
C LYS A 66 11.63 13.83 7.52
N GLY A 67 10.81 12.78 7.44
CA GLY A 67 10.92 11.60 8.31
C GLY A 67 11.88 10.54 7.81
N ALA A 68 12.14 10.45 6.51
CA ALA A 68 13.01 9.43 5.92
C ALA A 68 13.39 9.76 4.47
N GLU A 69 14.42 9.09 3.96
CA GLU A 69 14.68 8.97 2.53
C GLU A 69 13.90 7.76 1.99
N TYR A 70 12.96 7.98 1.07
CA TYR A 70 12.11 6.91 0.53
C TYR A 70 11.58 7.24 -0.86
N ARG A 71 10.95 6.24 -1.48
CA ARG A 71 10.23 6.38 -2.75
C ARG A 71 8.77 5.98 -2.58
N VAL A 72 7.89 6.65 -3.32
CA VAL A 72 6.46 6.30 -3.44
C VAL A 72 6.13 6.23 -4.92
N PHE A 73 5.48 5.15 -5.33
CA PHE A 73 5.08 4.93 -6.70
C PHE A 73 3.77 4.15 -6.73
N ILE A 74 3.02 4.31 -7.82
CA ILE A 74 1.79 3.56 -8.09
C ILE A 74 2.12 2.59 -9.22
N VAL A 75 1.78 1.33 -9.03
CA VAL A 75 1.90 0.28 -10.04
C VAL A 75 0.50 -0.17 -10.41
N GLU A 76 0.17 -0.17 -11.70
CA GLU A 76 -1.05 -0.77 -12.19
C GLU A 76 -0.91 -2.30 -12.22
N GLY A 77 -1.82 -2.99 -11.54
CA GLY A 77 -1.81 -4.45 -11.48
C GLY A 77 -2.17 -5.04 -12.83
N VAL A 78 -1.33 -5.94 -13.35
CA VAL A 78 -1.66 -6.73 -14.55
C VAL A 78 -2.47 -7.96 -14.13
N GLN A 79 -3.63 -8.18 -14.77
CA GLN A 79 -4.29 -9.47 -14.65
C GLN A 79 -3.45 -10.48 -15.42
N THR A 80 -2.69 -11.29 -14.69
CA THR A 80 -2.12 -12.51 -15.28
C THR A 80 -3.31 -13.40 -15.66
N ALA A 81 -3.67 -13.43 -16.94
CA ALA A 81 -4.53 -14.48 -17.47
C ALA A 81 -3.77 -15.79 -17.31
N CYS A 82 -3.95 -16.44 -16.15
CA CYS A 82 -3.44 -17.78 -15.92
C CYS A 82 -4.25 -18.73 -16.80
N ARG A 83 -3.79 -18.92 -18.05
CA ARG A 83 -4.12 -20.13 -18.81
C ARG A 83 -3.30 -21.26 -18.21
N ALA A 84 -3.84 -21.91 -17.19
CA ALA A 84 -3.38 -23.22 -16.79
C ALA A 84 -3.59 -24.17 -17.99
N THR A 85 -2.54 -24.37 -18.78
CA THR A 85 -2.54 -25.40 -19.81
C THR A 85 -2.41 -26.71 -19.07
N ALA A 86 -3.55 -27.37 -18.81
CA ALA A 86 -3.54 -28.72 -18.28
C ALA A 86 -2.82 -29.61 -19.31
N ILE A 87 -1.58 -30.02 -18.98
CA ILE A 87 -0.90 -31.08 -19.69
C ILE A 87 -1.63 -32.37 -19.32
N ALA A 88 -2.60 -32.76 -20.15
CA ALA A 88 -3.23 -34.06 -20.07
C ALA A 88 -2.19 -35.11 -20.47
N HIS A 89 -1.55 -35.75 -19.48
CA HIS A 89 -0.83 -36.99 -19.70
C HIS A 89 -1.84 -38.07 -20.10
N ARG A 90 -1.89 -38.40 -21.40
CA ARG A 90 -2.48 -39.65 -21.88
C ARG A 90 -1.62 -40.81 -21.39
N ALA A 91 -2.23 -41.74 -20.67
CA ALA A 91 -1.82 -43.14 -20.60
C ALA A 91 -2.88 -43.96 -21.34
#